data_AF-A0A2V6UM04-F1
#
_entry.id   AF-A0A2V6UM04-F1
#
_cell.length_a   1.000
_cell.length_b   1.000
_cell.length_c   1.000
_cell.angle_alpha   90.00
_cell.angle_beta   90.00
_cell.angle_gamma   90.00
#
_symmetry.space_group_name_H-M   'P 1'
#
loop_
_entity.id
_entity.type
_entity.pdbx_description
1 polymer ?
#
loop_
_entity_poly.entity_id
_entity_poly.type
_entity_poly.pdbx_seq_one_letter_code
_entity_poly.pdbx_strand_id
1 'polypeptide(L)' 'MSTSDPGHGEHASVATYIKVALVLTALTAIEVGAIYIRALTPILIPTLLVLSLAKFSLVLLFFMHLRYDTRTLSVV' A
#
# COMPACT_ATOMS: atom_id res chain seq x y z
N MET A 1 -36.03 17.79 -17.36
CA MET A 1 -34.75 17.94 -18.08
C MET A 1 -33.69 17.25 -17.25
N SER A 2 -33.30 16.02 -17.63
CA SER A 2 -32.21 15.29 -16.97
C SER A 2 -30.89 15.88 -17.39
N THR A 3 -30.25 16.64 -16.52
CA THR A 3 -28.86 17.06 -16.71
C THR A 3 -27.95 16.03 -16.08
N SER A 4 -27.40 15.18 -16.93
CA SER A 4 -26.16 14.45 -16.69
C SER A 4 -25.04 15.46 -16.39
N ASP A 5 -24.63 15.56 -15.13
CA ASP A 5 -23.43 16.30 -14.74
C ASP A 5 -22.32 15.29 -14.37
N PRO A 6 -21.26 15.16 -15.20
CA PRO A 6 -20.11 14.36 -14.89
C PRO A 6 -19.16 15.19 -14.01
N GLY A 7 -19.46 15.29 -12.72
CA GLY A 7 -18.58 15.89 -11.72
C GLY A 7 -17.33 15.03 -11.46
N HIS A 8 -16.38 15.01 -12.40
CA HIS A 8 -15.11 14.25 -12.36
C HIS A 8 -13.99 14.95 -11.53
N GLY A 9 -14.34 15.60 -10.41
CA GLY A 9 -13.51 16.65 -9.81
C GLY A 9 -12.52 16.30 -8.68
N GLU A 10 -12.59 15.16 -7.99
CA GLU A 10 -11.86 15.01 -6.69
C GLU A 10 -11.18 13.65 -6.41
N HIS A 11 -10.99 12.78 -7.41
CA HIS A 11 -10.42 11.44 -7.18
C HIS A 11 -8.88 11.35 -7.22
N ALA A 12 -8.15 12.47 -7.09
CA ALA A 12 -6.68 12.46 -7.08
C ALA A 12 -6.09 11.66 -5.88
N SER A 13 -6.88 11.48 -4.83
CA SER A 13 -6.49 10.72 -3.64
C SER A 13 -6.88 9.23 -3.71
N VAL A 14 -8.13 8.92 -4.08
CA VAL A 14 -8.67 7.54 -4.08
C VAL A 14 -7.91 6.62 -5.04
N ALA A 15 -7.59 7.09 -6.25
CA ALA A 15 -6.86 6.30 -7.23
C ALA A 15 -5.45 5.92 -6.76
N THR A 16 -4.82 6.76 -5.95
CA THR A 16 -3.49 6.50 -5.36
C THR A 16 -3.58 5.42 -4.28
N TYR A 17 -4.57 5.49 -3.39
CA TYR A 17 -4.82 4.46 -2.39
C TYR A 17 -5.11 3.09 -3.01
N ILE A 18 -5.91 3.05 -4.09
CA ILE A 18 -6.20 1.79 -4.80
C ILE A 18 -4.94 1.19 -5.40
N LYS A 19 -4.06 1.98 -6.02
CA LYS A 19 -2.77 1.49 -6.55
C LYS A 19 -1.89 0.89 -5.44
N VAL A 20 -1.82 1.57 -4.30
CA VAL A 20 -1.04 1.12 -3.13
C VAL A 20 -1.60 -0.18 -2.55
N ALA A 21 -2.92 -0.27 -2.41
CA ALA A 21 -3.61 -1.49 -1.96
C ALA A 21 -3.38 -2.67 -2.92
N LEU A 22 -3.33 -2.42 -4.24
CA LEU A 22 -3.04 -3.44 -5.24
C LEU A 22 -1.61 -3.97 -5.11
N VAL A 23 -0.61 -3.08 -4.91
CA VAL A 23 0.78 -3.49 -4.63
C VAL A 23 0.87 -4.31 -3.35
N LEU A 24 0.20 -3.88 -2.27
CA LEU A 24 0.17 -4.60 -0.99
C LEU A 24 -0.43 -6.01 -1.13
N THR A 25 -1.49 -6.12 -1.94
CA THR A 25 -2.16 -7.39 -2.24
C THR A 25 -1.23 -8.31 -3.02
N ALA A 26 -0.53 -7.80 -4.04
CA ALA A 26 0.44 -8.57 -4.81
C ALA A 26 1.61 -9.08 -3.93
N LEU A 27 2.16 -8.23 -3.06
CA LEU A 27 3.18 -8.62 -2.08
C LEU A 27 2.68 -9.74 -1.16
N THR A 28 1.39 -9.72 -0.80
CA THR A 28 0.77 -10.75 0.03
C THR A 28 0.56 -12.06 -0.72
N ALA A 29 0.15 -12.01 -1.99
CA ALA A 29 0.04 -13.21 -2.82
C ALA A 29 1.40 -13.90 -3.02
N ILE A 30 2.47 -13.11 -3.24
CA ILE A 30 3.84 -13.62 -3.33
C ILE A 30 4.26 -14.29 -2.03
N GLU A 31 3.96 -13.68 -0.88
CA GLU A 31 4.25 -14.26 0.43
C GLU A 31 3.56 -15.61 0.64
N VAL A 32 2.25 -15.69 0.36
CA VAL A 32 1.47 -16.92 0.48
C VAL A 32 2.01 -18.00 -0.46
N GLY A 33 2.38 -17.64 -1.69
CA GLY A 33 3.02 -18.56 -2.64
C GLY A 33 4.37 -19.07 -2.15
N ALA A 34 5.21 -18.19 -1.59
CA ALA A 34 6.51 -18.56 -1.03
C ALA A 34 6.38 -19.50 0.18
N ILE A 35 5.37 -19.32 1.03
CA ILE A 35 5.08 -20.20 2.16
C ILE A 35 4.64 -21.59 1.69
N TYR A 36 3.91 -21.67 0.58
CA TYR A 36 3.39 -22.94 0.05
C TYR A 36 4.49 -23.81 -0.59
N ILE A 37 5.54 -23.19 -1.11
CA ILE A 37 6.67 -23.89 -1.71
C ILE A 37 7.68 -24.28 -0.62
N ARG A 38 7.53 -25.49 -0.10
CA ARG A 38 8.40 -26.07 0.95
C ARG A 38 9.88 -26.19 0.57
N ALA A 39 10.23 -26.03 -0.71
CA ALA A 39 11.63 -25.99 -1.17
C ALA A 39 12.39 -24.71 -0.76
N LEU A 40 11.69 -23.67 -0.29
CA LEU A 40 12.29 -22.37 0.06
C LEU A 40 12.58 -22.22 1.56
N THR A 41 12.46 -23.28 2.39
CA THR A 41 12.62 -23.23 3.86
C THR A 41 13.80 -22.38 4.37
N PRO A 42 15.03 -22.45 3.84
CA PRO A 42 16.14 -21.63 4.33
C PRO A 42 16.02 -20.13 3.99
N ILE A 43 15.29 -19.78 2.94
CA ILE A 43 15.11 -18.40 2.45
C ILE A 43 13.75 -17.83 2.89
N LEU A 44 12.85 -18.69 3.37
CA LEU A 44 11.51 -18.34 3.80
C LEU A 44 11.53 -17.28 4.91
N ILE A 45 12.32 -17.48 5.97
CA ILE A 45 12.42 -16.54 7.10
C ILE A 45 12.89 -15.13 6.66
N PRO A 46 14.03 -14.96 5.94
CA PRO A 46 14.44 -13.63 5.49
C PRO A 46 13.47 -13.01 4.49
N THR A 47 12.84 -13.80 3.59
CA THR A 47 11.83 -13.28 2.65
C THR A 47 10.58 -12.78 3.37
N LEU A 48 10.07 -13.49 4.38
CA LEU A 48 8.93 -13.04 5.18
C LEU A 48 9.27 -11.76 5.96
N LEU A 49 10.48 -11.66 6.52
CA LEU A 49 10.93 -10.46 7.21
C LEU A 49 10.97 -9.23 6.27
N VAL A 50 11.54 -9.38 5.08
CA VAL A 50 11.62 -8.31 4.08
C VAL A 50 10.22 -7.93 3.58
N LEU A 51 9.36 -8.90 3.28
CA LEU A 51 7.99 -8.65 2.84
C LEU A 51 7.16 -7.97 3.93
N SER A 52 7.28 -8.40 5.19
CA SER A 52 6.61 -7.75 6.33
C SER A 52 7.09 -6.31 6.51
N LEU A 53 8.41 -6.06 6.40
CA LEU A 53 8.97 -4.72 6.50
C LEU A 53 8.53 -3.82 5.33
N ALA A 54 8.49 -4.35 4.10
CA ALA A 54 8.04 -3.63 2.93
C ALA A 54 6.55 -3.24 3.03
N LYS A 55 5.70 -4.19 3.46
CA LYS A 55 4.28 -3.94 3.72
C LYS A 55 4.09 -2.88 4.80
N PHE A 56 4.80 -3.01 5.91
CA PHE A 56 4.74 -2.05 7.01
C PHE A 56 5.19 -0.65 6.56
N SER A 57 6.29 -0.55 5.83
CA SER A 57 6.81 0.72 5.29
C SER A 57 5.83 1.36 4.31
N LEU A 58 5.19 0.57 3.45
CA LEU A 58 4.19 1.03 2.49
C LEU A 58 2.93 1.53 3.20
N VAL A 59 2.47 0.83 4.25
CA VAL A 59 1.38 1.29 5.12
C VAL A 59 1.78 2.55 5.88
N LEU A 60 2.98 2.65 6.45
CA LEU A 60 3.46 3.85 7.14
C LEU A 60 3.48 5.07 6.23
N LEU A 61 4.02 4.90 5.03
CA LEU A 61 4.20 6.00 4.09
C LEU A 61 2.86 6.45 3.51
N PHE A 62 1.98 5.54 3.10
CA PHE A 62 0.74 5.89 2.39
C PHE A 62 -0.52 5.93 3.27
N PHE A 63 -0.63 5.07 4.28
CA PHE A 63 -1.83 4.91 5.10
C PHE A 63 -1.70 5.57 6.48
N MET A 64 -0.50 5.52 7.07
CA MET A 64 -0.19 6.08 8.39
C MET A 64 0.49 7.43 8.26
N HIS A 65 -0.13 8.32 7.50
CA HIS A 65 0.11 9.76 7.49
C HIS A 65 1.52 10.26 7.15
N LEU A 66 2.67 9.59 7.29
CA LEU A 66 3.99 10.23 7.12
C LEU A 66 4.25 10.85 5.73
N ARG A 67 3.61 10.38 4.65
CA ARG A 67 3.63 11.08 3.33
C ARG A 67 2.49 12.09 3.14
N TYR A 68 1.42 11.96 3.92
CA TYR A 68 0.30 12.90 3.98
C TYR A 68 0.48 13.98 5.08
N ASP A 69 1.48 13.84 5.92
CA ASP A 69 1.88 14.74 7.00
C ASP A 69 2.93 15.69 6.44
N THR A 70 2.59 16.31 5.32
CA THR A 70 3.10 17.64 4.97
C THR A 70 2.28 18.70 5.69
N ARG A 71 1.71 18.40 6.86
CA ARG A 71 1.44 19.46 7.83
C ARG A 71 2.80 19.88 8.34
N THR A 72 3.33 20.89 7.64
CA THR A 72 4.04 21.97 8.29
C THR A 72 3.49 22.11 9.70
N LEU A 73 4.23 21.61 10.69
CA LEU A 73 4.10 22.07 12.05
C LEU A 73 4.56 23.53 12.02
N SER A 74 3.69 24.40 11.50
CA SER A 74 3.71 25.84 11.72
C SER A 74 3.24 26.02 13.17
N VAL A 75 4.12 25.63 14.09
CA VAL A 75 4.09 26.18 15.44
C VAL A 75 4.50 27.63 15.30
N VAL A 76 3.54 28.48 15.66
CA VAL A 76 3.61 29.93 15.87
C VAL A 76 4.92 30.39 16.47
#